data_AF-A0A2W4LST9-F1
#
_entry.id   AF-A0A2W4LST9-F1
#
_cell.length_a   1.000
_cell.length_b   1.000
_cell.length_c   1.000
_cell.angle_alpha   90.00
_cell.angle_beta   90.00
_cell.angle_gamma   90.00
#
_symmetry.space_group_name_H-M   'P 1'
#
loop_
_entity.id
_entity.type
_entity.pdbx_description
1 polymer ?
#
loop_
_entity_poly.entity_id
_entity_poly.type
_entity_poly.pdbx_seq_one_letter_code
_entity_poly.pdbx_strand_id
1 'polypeptide(L)'
;TYLDPAVTFTEKNLLKKQLYEAFKDFLRITEDESDFAVEQGLKALELFDMEMQEKGREILEQVEKENKLAILMIGRPYHSDPGLNHSVLEEFQVLGYPILSIRSVPKDEEWLARFFKEDLESGRIQSPLEITDVWPENFSANSAQKVWAAKFAARHPHVAVLDLSSFKCGHDAPAYGLIDSIISAAGTPYSALHDLDANKPGGSIKIRVKTYAHSLELHKERLEDLARGREKLARRFEKSRKTEGATKDGMTREDVQGGSEGFARKKAISE
;
A
#
# COMPACT_ATOMS: atom_id res chain seq x y z
N THR A 1 8.62 -39.29 17.25
CA THR A 1 7.48 -38.66 17.94
C THR A 1 7.11 -37.41 17.18
N TYR A 2 5.81 -37.19 16.95
CA TYR A 2 5.29 -35.95 16.38
C TYR A 2 4.93 -35.01 17.52
N LEU A 3 5.36 -33.74 17.45
CA LEU A 3 5.05 -32.70 18.45
C LEU A 3 4.10 -31.69 17.83
N ASP A 4 3.03 -31.37 18.54
CA ASP A 4 2.01 -30.38 18.15
C ASP A 4 1.62 -29.50 19.34
N PRO A 5 2.56 -28.73 19.91
CA PRO A 5 2.25 -27.83 21.02
C PRO A 5 1.50 -26.60 20.51
N ALA A 6 0.46 -26.19 21.24
CA ALA A 6 -0.12 -24.88 21.03
C ALA A 6 0.85 -23.81 21.55
N VAL A 7 1.22 -22.85 20.69
CA VAL A 7 2.09 -21.73 21.02
C VAL A 7 1.46 -20.39 20.66
N THR A 8 1.65 -19.37 21.50
CA THR A 8 1.25 -17.99 21.19
C THR A 8 2.45 -17.18 20.75
N PHE A 9 2.32 -16.35 19.72
CA PHE A 9 3.33 -15.35 19.34
C PHE A 9 3.03 -13.96 19.90
N THR A 10 1.88 -13.79 20.55
CA THR A 10 1.43 -12.51 21.11
C THR A 10 2.01 -12.27 22.51
N GLU A 11 2.08 -13.32 23.34
CA GLU A 11 2.52 -13.23 24.72
C GLU A 11 3.90 -13.87 24.89
N LYS A 12 4.96 -13.06 24.74
CA LYS A 12 6.36 -13.51 24.71
C LYS A 12 6.76 -14.43 25.87
N ASN A 13 6.34 -14.13 27.09
CA ASN A 13 6.67 -14.96 28.25
C ASN A 13 5.94 -16.31 28.23
N LEU A 14 4.71 -16.34 27.70
CA LEU A 14 3.97 -17.59 27.53
C LEU A 14 4.57 -18.43 26.40
N LEU A 15 4.99 -17.81 25.29
CA LEU A 15 5.71 -18.47 24.20
C LEU A 15 6.93 -19.23 24.71
N LYS A 16 7.78 -18.55 25.50
CA LYS A 16 8.98 -19.10 26.13
C LYS A 16 8.68 -20.36 26.95
N LYS A 17 7.71 -20.24 27.85
CA LYS A 17 7.25 -21.35 28.69
C LYS A 17 6.72 -22.52 27.85
N GLN A 18 5.85 -22.25 26.88
CA GLN A 18 5.24 -23.28 26.02
C GLN A 18 6.30 -24.03 25.20
N LEU A 19 7.29 -23.32 24.64
CA LEU A 19 8.37 -23.94 23.88
C LEU A 19 9.30 -24.76 24.79
N TYR A 20 9.66 -24.25 25.96
CA TYR A 20 10.47 -25.01 26.90
C TYR A 20 9.75 -26.31 27.33
N GLU A 21 8.49 -26.22 27.74
CA GLU A 21 7.68 -27.37 28.13
C GLU A 21 7.54 -28.40 27.00
N ALA A 22 7.41 -27.96 25.76
CA ALA A 22 7.28 -28.85 24.60
C ALA A 22 8.58 -29.58 24.23
N PHE A 23 9.74 -28.94 24.39
CA PHE A 23 11.00 -29.43 23.84
C PHE A 23 12.03 -29.91 24.87
N LYS A 24 11.92 -29.55 26.16
CA LYS A 24 12.95 -29.83 27.18
C LYS A 24 13.38 -31.30 27.24
N ASP A 25 12.44 -32.24 27.20
CA ASP A 25 12.75 -33.67 27.35
C ASP A 25 13.31 -34.27 26.05
N PHE A 26 12.89 -33.72 24.91
CA PHE A 26 13.31 -34.20 23.58
C PHE A 26 14.69 -33.69 23.19
N LEU A 27 14.94 -32.39 23.42
CA LEU A 27 16.20 -31.74 23.07
C LEU A 27 17.21 -31.75 24.22
N ARG A 28 16.78 -32.11 25.44
CA ARG A 28 17.59 -32.09 26.67
C ARG A 28 18.21 -30.72 26.93
N ILE A 29 17.38 -29.69 26.82
CA ILE A 29 17.75 -28.28 26.98
C ILE A 29 17.27 -27.74 28.33
N THR A 30 17.97 -26.74 28.83
CA THR A 30 17.56 -25.94 29.99
C THR A 30 16.55 -24.86 29.61
N GLU A 31 15.88 -24.29 30.62
CA GLU A 31 14.96 -23.17 30.42
C GLU A 31 15.69 -21.95 29.86
N ASP A 32 16.87 -21.63 30.38
CA ASP A 32 17.70 -20.50 29.90
C ASP A 32 18.11 -20.66 28.43
N GLU A 33 18.48 -21.87 28.00
CA GLU A 33 18.80 -22.15 26.59
C GLU A 33 17.57 -21.99 25.68
N SER A 34 16.40 -22.47 26.13
CA SER A 34 15.13 -22.32 25.41
C SER A 34 14.74 -20.84 25.30
N ASP A 35 14.81 -20.10 26.42
CA ASP A 35 14.53 -18.67 26.49
C ASP A 35 15.43 -17.87 25.56
N PHE A 36 16.73 -18.16 25.60
CA PHE A 36 17.69 -17.53 24.70
C PHE A 36 17.36 -17.83 23.22
N ALA A 37 17.01 -19.06 22.88
CA ALA A 37 16.61 -19.43 21.52
C ALA A 37 15.36 -18.67 21.05
N VAL A 38 14.37 -18.51 21.93
CA VAL A 38 13.16 -17.71 21.63
C VAL A 38 13.49 -16.24 21.40
N GLU A 39 14.36 -15.65 22.23
CA GLU A 39 14.83 -14.28 22.05
C GLU A 39 15.54 -14.09 20.71
N GLN A 40 16.44 -15.01 20.34
CA GLN A 40 17.12 -14.96 19.04
C GLN A 40 16.14 -15.12 17.87
N GLY A 41 15.15 -16.01 18.00
CA GLY A 41 14.11 -16.21 16.98
C GLY A 41 13.24 -14.98 16.76
N LEU A 42 12.79 -14.34 17.85
CA LEU A 42 11.99 -13.11 17.78
C LEU A 42 12.81 -11.94 17.21
N LYS A 43 14.07 -11.80 17.61
CA LYS A 43 14.97 -10.78 17.04
C LYS A 43 15.20 -11.00 15.55
N ALA A 44 15.41 -12.24 15.11
CA ALA A 44 15.55 -12.57 13.69
C ALA A 44 14.26 -12.26 12.92
N LEU A 45 13.10 -12.53 13.50
CA LEU A 45 11.80 -12.20 12.90
C LEU A 45 11.61 -10.68 12.73
N GLU A 46 11.96 -9.90 13.76
CA GLU A 46 11.91 -8.44 13.73
C GLU A 46 12.83 -7.86 12.65
N LEU A 47 14.08 -8.32 12.58
CA LEU A 47 15.02 -7.91 11.54
C LEU A 47 14.51 -8.25 10.13
N PHE A 48 13.99 -9.45 9.95
CA PHE A 48 13.37 -9.86 8.69
C PHE A 48 12.19 -8.95 8.31
N ASP A 49 11.31 -8.63 9.27
CA ASP A 49 10.20 -7.71 9.03
C ASP A 49 10.65 -6.31 8.63
N MET A 50 11.67 -5.78 9.31
CA MET A 50 12.24 -4.47 9.00
C MET A 50 12.82 -4.45 7.58
N GLU A 51 13.64 -5.45 7.22
CA GLU A 51 14.25 -5.54 5.89
C GLU A 51 13.19 -5.67 4.78
N MET A 52 12.17 -6.50 4.99
CA MET A 52 11.08 -6.68 4.03
C MET A 52 10.26 -5.40 3.85
N GLN A 53 9.96 -4.70 4.95
CA GLN A 53 9.20 -3.45 4.91
C GLN A 53 9.98 -2.31 4.27
N GLU A 54 11.28 -2.19 4.57
CA GLU A 54 12.13 -1.19 3.93
C GLU A 54 12.23 -1.45 2.42
N LYS A 55 12.40 -2.72 2.02
CA LYS A 55 12.43 -3.04 0.60
C LYS A 55 11.11 -2.75 -0.11
N GLY A 56 9.99 -3.01 0.55
CA GLY A 56 8.68 -2.66 0.01
C GLY A 56 8.45 -1.17 -0.07
N ARG A 57 8.93 -0.38 0.91
CA ARG A 57 8.93 1.09 0.85
C ARG A 57 9.67 1.59 -0.38
N GLU A 58 10.91 1.13 -0.60
CA GLU A 58 11.73 1.51 -1.75
C GLU A 58 10.99 1.24 -3.07
N ILE A 59 10.37 0.07 -3.21
CA ILE A 59 9.61 -0.32 -4.41
C ILE A 59 8.40 0.62 -4.59
N LEU A 60 7.64 0.88 -3.53
CA LEU A 60 6.43 1.72 -3.58
C LEU A 60 6.78 3.16 -3.97
N GLU A 61 7.80 3.75 -3.34
CA GLU A 61 8.27 5.09 -3.64
C GLU A 61 8.85 5.18 -5.06
N GLN A 62 9.53 4.14 -5.53
CA GLN A 62 10.04 4.08 -6.89
C GLN A 62 8.90 4.03 -7.92
N VAL A 63 7.87 3.20 -7.74
CA VAL A 63 6.75 3.15 -8.69
C VAL A 63 5.90 4.42 -8.66
N GLU A 64 5.77 5.09 -7.51
CA GLU A 64 5.17 6.42 -7.41
C GLU A 64 5.95 7.44 -8.24
N LYS A 65 7.28 7.51 -8.04
CA LYS A 65 8.15 8.46 -8.74
C LYS A 65 8.18 8.22 -10.25
N GLU A 66 8.19 6.97 -10.68
CA GLU A 66 8.25 6.58 -12.09
C GLU A 66 6.88 6.50 -12.76
N ASN A 67 5.79 6.76 -12.00
CA ASN A 67 4.41 6.62 -12.45
C ASN A 67 4.12 5.22 -13.05
N LYS A 68 4.66 4.18 -12.40
CA LYS A 68 4.49 2.76 -12.74
C LYS A 68 3.54 2.08 -11.74
N LEU A 69 3.32 0.78 -11.93
CA LEU A 69 2.51 -0.05 -11.05
C LEU A 69 3.37 -1.11 -10.35
N ALA A 70 3.07 -1.37 -9.09
CA ALA A 70 3.47 -2.57 -8.37
C ALA A 70 2.25 -3.49 -8.18
N ILE A 71 2.48 -4.80 -8.12
CA ILE A 71 1.44 -5.79 -7.81
C ILE A 71 1.61 -6.21 -6.35
N LEU A 72 0.58 -5.99 -5.54
CA LEU A 72 0.46 -6.56 -4.21
C LEU A 72 -0.18 -7.95 -4.31
N MET A 73 0.62 -8.97 -4.01
CA MET A 73 0.14 -10.33 -3.85
C MET A 73 -0.56 -10.45 -2.49
N ILE A 74 -1.86 -10.75 -2.54
CA ILE A 74 -2.67 -11.06 -1.37
C ILE A 74 -2.90 -12.57 -1.37
N GLY A 75 -2.48 -13.25 -0.31
CA GLY A 75 -2.57 -14.70 -0.23
C GLY A 75 -2.06 -15.22 1.10
N ARG A 76 -2.04 -16.54 1.23
CA ARG A 76 -1.43 -17.25 2.37
C ARG A 76 0.10 -17.21 2.32
N PRO A 77 0.81 -17.30 3.48
CA PRO A 77 2.27 -17.30 3.52
C PRO A 77 2.95 -18.33 2.61
N TYR A 78 2.33 -19.51 2.44
CA TYR A 78 2.87 -20.57 1.59
C TYR A 78 2.88 -20.24 0.09
N HIS A 79 2.16 -19.20 -0.38
CA HIS A 79 2.25 -18.80 -1.79
C HIS A 79 3.60 -18.14 -2.11
N SER A 80 4.36 -17.72 -1.09
CA SER A 80 5.74 -17.26 -1.23
C SER A 80 6.76 -18.40 -1.14
N ASP A 81 6.33 -19.63 -0.79
CA ASP A 81 7.22 -20.78 -0.63
C ASP A 81 7.67 -21.31 -2.01
N PRO A 82 8.99 -21.40 -2.29
CA PRO A 82 9.50 -21.89 -3.57
C PRO A 82 9.08 -23.32 -3.96
N GLY A 83 8.80 -24.18 -2.99
CA GLY A 83 8.33 -25.55 -3.20
C GLY A 83 6.85 -25.62 -3.53
N LEU A 84 6.04 -24.69 -3.01
CA LEU A 84 4.58 -24.72 -3.15
C LEU A 84 4.04 -23.74 -4.20
N ASN A 85 4.75 -22.66 -4.50
CA ASN A 85 4.26 -21.63 -5.41
C ASN A 85 4.11 -22.15 -6.85
N HIS A 86 3.25 -21.46 -7.61
CA HIS A 86 2.90 -21.80 -9.01
C HIS A 86 3.69 -21.01 -10.05
N SER A 87 4.74 -20.33 -9.61
CA SER A 87 5.56 -19.41 -10.39
C SER A 87 4.77 -18.33 -11.18
N VAL A 88 3.60 -17.95 -10.65
CA VAL A 88 2.72 -16.94 -11.28
C VAL A 88 3.34 -15.55 -11.21
N LEU A 89 4.06 -15.26 -10.12
CA LEU A 89 4.59 -13.94 -9.83
C LEU A 89 5.75 -13.60 -10.79
N GLU A 90 6.54 -14.59 -11.15
CA GLU A 90 7.67 -14.54 -12.06
C GLU A 90 7.22 -14.11 -13.46
N GLU A 91 6.06 -14.59 -13.93
CA GLU A 91 5.48 -14.17 -15.21
C GLU A 91 5.15 -12.67 -15.22
N PHE A 92 4.73 -12.08 -14.10
CA PHE A 92 4.53 -10.64 -13.97
C PHE A 92 5.85 -9.87 -13.82
N GLN A 93 6.84 -10.44 -13.14
CA GLN A 93 8.18 -9.84 -13.03
C GLN A 93 8.87 -9.74 -14.40
N VAL A 94 8.71 -10.74 -15.27
CA VAL A 94 9.20 -10.71 -16.66
C VAL A 94 8.58 -9.55 -17.44
N LEU A 95 7.33 -9.19 -17.13
CA LEU A 95 6.64 -8.04 -17.73
C LEU A 95 7.02 -6.70 -17.09
N GLY A 96 7.92 -6.71 -16.09
CA GLY A 96 8.44 -5.51 -15.44
C GLY A 96 7.62 -5.01 -14.25
N TYR A 97 6.67 -5.79 -13.74
CA TYR A 97 5.90 -5.44 -12.55
C TYR A 97 6.64 -5.91 -11.28
N PRO A 98 7.07 -4.99 -10.39
CA PRO A 98 7.57 -5.39 -9.09
C PRO A 98 6.43 -5.98 -8.25
N ILE A 99 6.77 -7.01 -7.47
CA ILE A 99 5.80 -7.75 -6.65
C ILE A 99 6.05 -7.45 -5.18
N LEU A 100 4.98 -7.12 -4.47
CA LEU A 100 4.94 -6.90 -3.04
C LEU A 100 4.18 -8.04 -2.38
N SER A 101 4.61 -8.43 -1.18
CA SER A 101 3.83 -9.26 -0.27
C SER A 101 3.11 -8.38 0.76
N ILE A 102 2.09 -8.91 1.43
CA ILE A 102 1.44 -8.19 2.54
C ILE A 102 2.46 -7.78 3.63
N ARG A 103 3.45 -8.64 3.87
CA ARG A 103 4.49 -8.45 4.88
C ARG A 103 5.49 -7.35 4.50
N SER A 104 5.76 -7.16 3.21
CA SER A 104 6.68 -6.12 2.73
C SER A 104 6.07 -4.72 2.68
N VAL A 105 4.74 -4.56 2.81
CA VAL A 105 4.16 -3.21 2.91
C VAL A 105 4.57 -2.59 4.25
N PRO A 106 5.07 -1.35 4.29
CA PRO A 106 5.40 -0.67 5.55
C PRO A 106 4.22 -0.64 6.52
N LYS A 107 4.50 -0.87 7.81
CA LYS A 107 3.53 -0.83 8.91
C LYS A 107 3.65 0.42 9.78
N ASP A 108 4.54 1.33 9.41
CA ASP A 108 4.69 2.64 10.02
C ASP A 108 3.42 3.50 9.77
N GLU A 109 2.74 3.90 10.84
CA GLU A 109 1.45 4.60 10.72
C GLU A 109 1.60 6.00 10.13
N GLU A 110 2.70 6.69 10.41
CA GLU A 110 2.97 8.03 9.86
C GLU A 110 3.12 7.96 8.33
N TRP A 111 3.91 7.02 7.83
CA TRP A 111 4.08 6.77 6.41
C TRP A 111 2.77 6.33 5.73
N LEU A 112 1.95 5.53 6.41
CA LEU A 112 0.66 5.06 5.90
C LEU A 112 -0.43 6.15 5.91
N ALA A 113 -0.37 7.11 6.84
CA ALA A 113 -1.42 8.12 7.04
C ALA A 113 -1.75 8.90 5.76
N ARG A 114 -0.78 9.09 4.85
CA ARG A 114 -0.99 9.76 3.55
C ARG A 114 -2.03 9.07 2.66
N PHE A 115 -2.21 7.76 2.79
CA PHE A 115 -3.20 6.99 2.04
C PHE A 115 -4.56 6.90 2.73
N PHE A 116 -4.60 7.09 4.05
CA PHE A 116 -5.79 6.93 4.88
C PHE A 116 -6.32 8.25 5.46
N LYS A 117 -5.80 9.39 4.98
CA LYS A 117 -6.08 10.72 5.53
C LYS A 117 -7.57 11.00 5.72
N GLU A 118 -8.38 10.75 4.69
CA GLU A 118 -9.83 11.02 4.74
C GLU A 118 -10.54 10.14 5.79
N ASP A 119 -10.13 8.88 5.94
CA ASP A 119 -10.72 7.97 6.92
C ASP A 119 -10.31 8.35 8.36
N LEU A 120 -9.07 8.81 8.55
CA LEU A 120 -8.56 9.28 9.84
C LEU A 120 -9.23 10.60 10.26
N GLU A 121 -9.32 11.57 9.34
CA GLU A 121 -9.95 12.88 9.62
C GLU A 121 -11.45 12.77 9.88
N SER A 122 -12.14 11.83 9.22
CA SER A 122 -13.56 11.55 9.47
C SER A 122 -13.82 10.73 10.73
N GLY A 123 -12.78 10.17 11.36
CA GLY A 123 -12.91 9.28 12.50
C GLY A 123 -13.51 7.91 12.16
N ARG A 124 -13.54 7.53 10.88
CA ARG A 124 -14.02 6.20 10.43
C ARG A 124 -13.11 5.09 10.95
N ILE A 125 -11.80 5.37 11.02
CA ILE A 125 -10.78 4.51 11.60
C ILE A 125 -9.90 5.33 12.54
N GLN A 126 -9.30 4.68 13.53
CA GLN A 126 -8.36 5.30 14.46
C GLN A 126 -6.91 5.15 14.00
N SER A 127 -6.61 4.09 13.25
CA SER A 127 -5.28 3.79 12.71
C SER A 127 -5.39 3.27 11.28
N PRO A 128 -4.41 3.54 10.38
CA PRO A 128 -4.36 2.95 9.05
C PRO A 128 -4.16 1.42 9.07
N LEU A 129 -3.80 0.83 10.22
CA LEU A 129 -3.70 -0.62 10.41
C LEU A 129 -5.04 -1.28 10.78
N GLU A 130 -6.05 -0.47 11.11
CA GLU A 130 -7.36 -0.95 11.54
C GLU A 130 -8.21 -1.41 10.35
N ILE A 131 -9.00 -2.47 10.58
CA ILE A 131 -9.95 -3.01 9.59
C ILE A 131 -11.37 -3.19 10.14
N THR A 132 -11.62 -2.79 11.39
CA THR A 132 -12.90 -3.01 12.10
C THR A 132 -14.09 -2.36 11.40
N ASP A 133 -13.85 -1.26 10.66
CA ASP A 133 -14.85 -0.53 9.89
C ASP A 133 -15.44 -1.34 8.72
N VAL A 134 -14.72 -2.36 8.24
CA VAL A 134 -15.14 -3.27 7.17
C VAL A 134 -15.22 -4.72 7.59
N TRP A 135 -14.48 -5.10 8.65
CA TRP A 135 -14.39 -6.45 9.18
C TRP A 135 -14.34 -6.43 10.72
N PRO A 136 -15.53 -6.33 11.37
CA PRO A 136 -15.61 -6.31 12.84
C PRO A 136 -15.11 -7.59 13.50
N GLU A 137 -15.37 -8.75 12.90
CA GLU A 137 -15.04 -10.08 13.47
C GLU A 137 -13.73 -10.66 12.89
N ASN A 138 -12.60 -9.99 13.15
CA ASN A 138 -11.29 -10.30 12.56
C ASN A 138 -10.45 -11.35 13.33
N PHE A 139 -11.07 -12.44 13.77
CA PHE A 139 -10.39 -13.47 14.58
C PHE A 139 -9.26 -14.23 13.86
N SER A 140 -9.27 -14.27 12.52
CA SER A 140 -8.24 -14.94 11.72
C SER A 140 -7.16 -13.94 11.31
N ALA A 141 -5.95 -14.11 11.83
CA ALA A 141 -4.80 -13.26 11.50
C ALA A 141 -4.55 -13.18 9.98
N ASN A 142 -4.63 -14.32 9.27
CA ASN A 142 -4.44 -14.37 7.82
C ASN A 142 -5.50 -13.56 7.08
N SER A 143 -6.78 -13.78 7.40
CA SER A 143 -7.88 -13.11 6.70
C SER A 143 -7.91 -11.61 7.02
N ALA A 144 -7.59 -11.24 8.27
CA ALA A 144 -7.40 -9.85 8.69
C ALA A 144 -6.31 -9.15 7.86
N GLN A 145 -5.15 -9.80 7.71
CA GLN A 145 -4.05 -9.28 6.89
C GLN A 145 -4.45 -9.13 5.40
N LYS A 146 -5.21 -10.09 4.84
CA LYS A 146 -5.71 -9.97 3.46
C LYS A 146 -6.66 -8.78 3.29
N VAL A 147 -7.60 -8.59 4.23
CA VAL A 147 -8.53 -7.46 4.22
C VAL A 147 -7.80 -6.13 4.36
N TRP A 148 -6.82 -6.05 5.27
CA TRP A 148 -5.98 -4.86 5.42
C TRP A 148 -5.21 -4.54 4.14
N ALA A 149 -4.60 -5.54 3.50
CA ALA A 149 -3.89 -5.38 2.24
C ALA A 149 -4.80 -4.86 1.12
N ALA A 150 -6.05 -5.34 1.06
CA ALA A 150 -7.04 -4.84 0.12
C ALA A 150 -7.41 -3.36 0.40
N LYS A 151 -7.58 -2.98 1.67
CA LYS A 151 -7.82 -1.56 2.05
C LYS A 151 -6.66 -0.66 1.64
N PHE A 152 -5.42 -1.12 1.83
CA PHE A 152 -4.22 -0.38 1.42
C PHE A 152 -4.16 -0.21 -0.09
N ALA A 153 -4.30 -1.30 -0.86
CA ALA A 153 -4.28 -1.25 -2.33
C ALA A 153 -5.42 -0.39 -2.91
N ALA A 154 -6.60 -0.40 -2.30
CA ALA A 154 -7.73 0.45 -2.68
C ALA A 154 -7.44 1.96 -2.55
N ARG A 155 -6.46 2.34 -1.72
CA ARG A 155 -6.08 3.74 -1.46
C ARG A 155 -4.78 4.16 -2.15
N HIS A 156 -4.05 3.21 -2.73
CA HIS A 156 -2.74 3.46 -3.32
C HIS A 156 -2.82 3.41 -4.86
N PRO A 157 -2.73 4.56 -5.57
CA PRO A 157 -2.97 4.60 -7.03
C PRO A 157 -2.05 3.70 -7.86
N HIS A 158 -0.83 3.48 -7.39
CA HIS A 158 0.21 2.69 -8.03
C HIS A 158 0.23 1.20 -7.63
N VAL A 159 -0.74 0.74 -6.83
CA VAL A 159 -0.79 -0.67 -6.39
C VAL A 159 -1.98 -1.36 -7.03
N ALA A 160 -1.71 -2.48 -7.69
CA ALA A 160 -2.69 -3.41 -8.21
C ALA A 160 -2.70 -4.70 -7.37
N VAL A 161 -3.79 -5.48 -7.42
CA VAL A 161 -3.96 -6.66 -6.55
C VAL A 161 -4.02 -7.96 -7.33
N LEU A 162 -3.17 -8.90 -6.95
CA LEU A 162 -3.24 -10.31 -7.35
C LEU A 162 -3.63 -11.15 -6.12
N ASP A 163 -4.87 -11.63 -6.07
CA ASP A 163 -5.36 -12.46 -4.96
C ASP A 163 -5.21 -13.95 -5.27
N LEU A 164 -4.33 -14.61 -4.53
CA LEU A 164 -4.02 -16.02 -4.66
C LEU A 164 -4.77 -16.82 -3.59
N SER A 165 -5.42 -17.89 -4.04
CA SER A 165 -5.94 -18.92 -3.15
C SER A 165 -5.73 -20.30 -3.77
N SER A 166 -5.34 -21.25 -2.93
CA SER A 166 -5.25 -22.65 -3.31
C SER A 166 -6.57 -23.34 -2.97
N PHE A 167 -7.29 -23.81 -3.99
CA PHE A 167 -8.62 -24.43 -3.88
C PHE A 167 -9.65 -23.65 -3.07
N LYS A 168 -9.68 -22.31 -3.19
CA LYS A 168 -10.55 -21.45 -2.38
C LYS A 168 -10.52 -21.86 -0.91
N CYS A 169 -9.34 -21.78 -0.28
CA CYS A 169 -9.13 -22.17 1.11
C CYS A 169 -10.33 -21.75 1.98
N GLY A 170 -11.02 -22.72 2.59
CA GLY A 170 -12.35 -22.50 3.18
C GLY A 170 -12.37 -21.43 4.27
N HIS A 171 -11.27 -21.27 5.00
CA HIS A 171 -11.11 -20.23 6.00
C HIS A 171 -11.10 -18.80 5.44
N ASP A 172 -10.78 -18.62 4.15
CA ASP A 172 -10.82 -17.31 3.48
C ASP A 172 -12.14 -17.06 2.75
N ALA A 173 -13.03 -18.06 2.67
CA ALA A 173 -14.33 -17.92 2.01
C ALA A 173 -15.14 -16.70 2.48
N PRO A 174 -15.18 -16.37 3.79
CA PRO A 174 -15.89 -15.18 4.25
C PRO A 174 -15.26 -13.87 3.74
N ALA A 175 -13.95 -13.87 3.44
CA ALA A 175 -13.21 -12.66 3.09
C ALA A 175 -13.27 -12.29 1.61
N TYR A 176 -13.49 -13.26 0.71
CA TYR A 176 -13.44 -13.01 -0.74
C TYR A 176 -14.43 -11.94 -1.19
N GLY A 177 -15.70 -12.04 -0.76
CA GLY A 177 -16.74 -11.07 -1.14
C GLY A 177 -16.45 -9.66 -0.62
N LEU A 178 -15.86 -9.55 0.59
CA LEU A 178 -15.44 -8.26 1.11
C LEU A 178 -14.28 -7.68 0.31
N ILE A 179 -13.22 -8.47 0.08
CA ILE A 179 -12.04 -8.02 -0.67
C ILE A 179 -12.45 -7.55 -2.07
N ASP A 180 -13.28 -8.33 -2.76
CA ASP A 180 -13.82 -7.97 -4.08
C ASP A 180 -14.60 -6.66 -4.05
N SER A 181 -15.43 -6.46 -3.02
CA SER A 181 -16.21 -5.22 -2.83
C SER A 181 -15.33 -3.99 -2.56
N ILE A 182 -14.31 -4.12 -1.70
CA ILE A 182 -13.34 -3.05 -1.39
C ILE A 182 -12.62 -2.60 -2.65
N ILE A 183 -12.10 -3.56 -3.40
CA ILE A 183 -11.26 -3.30 -4.58
C ILE A 183 -12.10 -2.76 -5.75
N SER A 184 -13.29 -3.33 -5.97
CA SER A 184 -14.22 -2.87 -7.00
C SER A 184 -14.72 -1.45 -6.73
N ALA A 185 -15.03 -1.11 -5.47
CA ALA A 185 -15.46 0.23 -5.09
C ALA A 185 -14.38 1.30 -5.36
N ALA A 186 -13.11 0.94 -5.21
CA ALA A 186 -11.98 1.83 -5.50
C ALA A 186 -11.62 1.88 -7.01
N GLY A 187 -12.08 0.90 -7.80
CA GLY A 187 -11.65 0.73 -9.18
C GLY A 187 -10.17 0.35 -9.30
N THR A 188 -9.61 -0.30 -8.27
CA THR A 188 -8.23 -0.79 -8.26
C THR A 188 -8.13 -2.05 -9.14
N PRO A 189 -7.14 -2.18 -10.04
CA PRO A 189 -7.00 -3.37 -10.87
C PRO A 189 -6.85 -4.64 -10.03
N TYR A 190 -7.65 -5.65 -10.33
CA TYR A 190 -7.77 -6.87 -9.53
C TYR A 190 -7.76 -8.13 -10.39
N SER A 191 -7.03 -9.14 -9.94
CA SER A 191 -7.14 -10.50 -10.51
C SER A 191 -7.16 -11.54 -9.40
N ALA A 192 -8.20 -12.36 -9.40
CA ALA A 192 -8.34 -13.50 -8.51
C ALA A 192 -7.87 -14.79 -9.20
N LEU A 193 -6.88 -15.45 -8.61
CA LEU A 193 -6.41 -16.79 -8.96
C LEU A 193 -6.68 -17.71 -7.76
N HIS A 194 -7.94 -18.13 -7.62
CA HIS A 194 -8.38 -18.92 -6.45
C HIS A 194 -8.40 -20.43 -6.68
N ASP A 195 -8.15 -20.87 -7.91
CA ASP A 195 -8.17 -22.27 -8.31
C ASP A 195 -6.74 -22.80 -8.49
N LEU A 196 -5.79 -22.34 -7.65
CA LEU A 196 -4.44 -22.88 -7.65
C LEU A 196 -4.45 -24.31 -7.06
N ASP A 197 -3.97 -25.26 -7.86
CA ASP A 197 -3.96 -26.70 -7.58
C ASP A 197 -2.54 -27.26 -7.78
N ALA A 198 -2.20 -28.35 -7.10
CA ALA A 198 -0.98 -29.14 -7.25
C ALA A 198 -0.59 -29.41 -8.71
N ASN A 199 -1.55 -29.50 -9.63
CA ASN A 199 -1.31 -29.74 -11.06
C ASN A 199 -0.63 -28.59 -11.83
N LYS A 200 -0.45 -27.41 -11.22
CA LYS A 200 0.23 -26.22 -11.79
C LYS A 200 -0.08 -26.00 -13.29
N PRO A 201 -1.33 -25.69 -13.67
CA PRO A 201 -1.74 -25.59 -15.07
C PRO A 201 -1.14 -24.35 -15.77
N GLY A 202 0.13 -24.42 -16.18
CA GLY A 202 0.89 -23.28 -16.68
C GLY A 202 0.28 -22.58 -17.89
N GLY A 203 -0.41 -23.32 -18.77
CA GLY A 203 -1.11 -22.75 -19.93
C GLY A 203 -2.24 -21.80 -19.54
N SER A 204 -3.09 -22.19 -18.58
CA SER A 204 -4.22 -21.35 -18.15
C SER A 204 -3.73 -20.14 -17.34
N ILE A 205 -2.69 -20.34 -16.51
CA ILE A 205 -2.03 -19.27 -15.77
C ILE A 205 -1.49 -18.22 -16.74
N LYS A 206 -0.75 -18.61 -17.78
CA LYS A 206 -0.20 -17.68 -18.77
C LYS A 206 -1.27 -16.85 -19.47
N ILE A 207 -2.42 -17.45 -19.79
CA ILE A 207 -3.55 -16.72 -20.39
C ILE A 207 -4.08 -15.67 -19.40
N ARG A 208 -4.31 -16.06 -18.14
CA ARG A 208 -4.80 -15.13 -17.10
C ARG A 208 -3.81 -14.00 -16.81
N VAL A 209 -2.51 -14.31 -16.76
CA VAL A 209 -1.44 -13.31 -16.62
C VAL A 209 -1.49 -12.30 -17.77
N LYS A 210 -1.58 -12.76 -19.02
CA LYS A 210 -1.68 -11.86 -20.19
C LYS A 210 -2.91 -10.97 -20.13
N THR A 211 -4.08 -11.54 -19.78
CA THR A 211 -5.31 -10.78 -19.64
C THR A 211 -5.19 -9.71 -18.55
N TYR A 212 -4.61 -10.07 -17.41
CA TYR A 212 -4.45 -9.11 -16.32
C TYR A 212 -3.40 -8.04 -16.64
N ALA A 213 -2.29 -8.41 -17.28
CA ALA A 213 -1.27 -7.47 -17.73
C ALA A 213 -1.83 -6.40 -18.68
N HIS A 214 -2.79 -6.76 -19.54
CA HIS A 214 -3.51 -5.78 -20.36
C HIS A 214 -4.32 -4.79 -19.51
N SER A 215 -5.01 -5.27 -18.47
CA SER A 215 -5.71 -4.40 -17.52
C SER A 215 -4.76 -3.48 -16.73
N LEU A 216 -3.56 -3.95 -16.41
CA LEU A 216 -2.54 -3.15 -15.75
C LEU A 216 -2.03 -2.03 -16.66
N GLU A 217 -1.80 -2.31 -17.95
CA GLU A 217 -1.35 -1.28 -18.90
C GLU A 217 -2.42 -0.19 -19.08
N LEU A 218 -3.70 -0.56 -19.21
CA LEU A 218 -4.80 0.42 -19.27
C LEU A 218 -4.86 1.33 -18.03
N HIS A 219 -4.62 0.76 -16.84
CA HIS A 219 -4.58 1.54 -15.61
C HIS A 219 -3.36 2.46 -15.54
N LYS A 220 -2.21 1.99 -16.02
CA LYS A 220 -1.00 2.82 -16.16
C LYS A 220 -1.22 3.99 -17.12
N GLU A 221 -1.83 3.76 -18.29
CA GLU A 221 -2.20 4.84 -19.23
C GLU A 221 -3.10 5.88 -18.56
N ARG A 222 -4.10 5.45 -17.77
CA ARG A 222 -4.96 6.34 -16.98
C ARG A 222 -4.16 7.17 -15.97
N LEU A 223 -3.20 6.58 -15.26
CA LEU A 223 -2.34 7.32 -14.33
C LEU A 223 -1.50 8.38 -15.06
N GLU A 224 -0.92 8.02 -16.21
CA GLU A 224 -0.17 8.97 -17.03
C GLU A 224 -1.05 10.14 -17.54
N ASP A 225 -2.29 9.87 -17.95
CA ASP A 225 -3.23 10.92 -18.34
C ASP A 225 -3.57 11.87 -17.19
N LEU A 226 -3.78 11.33 -15.98
CA LEU A 226 -3.99 12.14 -14.78
C LEU A 226 -2.77 13.00 -14.46
N ALA A 227 -1.56 12.45 -14.57
CA ALA A 227 -0.32 13.19 -14.36
C ALA A 227 -0.17 14.33 -15.39
N ARG A 228 -0.38 14.05 -16.68
CA ARG A 228 -0.40 15.05 -17.76
C ARG A 228 -1.44 16.15 -17.52
N GLY A 229 -2.63 15.76 -17.04
CA GLY A 229 -3.71 16.69 -16.68
C GLY A 229 -3.32 17.65 -15.56
N ARG A 230 -2.73 17.11 -14.47
CA ARG A 230 -2.23 17.91 -13.33
C ARG A 230 -1.14 18.88 -13.75
N GLU A 231 -0.18 18.45 -14.58
CA GLU A 231 0.90 19.31 -15.08
C GLU A 231 0.36 20.46 -15.95
N LYS A 232 -0.58 20.17 -16.86
CA LYS A 232 -1.24 21.20 -17.68
C LYS A 232 -1.97 22.23 -16.81
N LEU A 233 -2.65 21.77 -15.76
CA LEU A 233 -3.37 22.64 -14.83
C LEU A 233 -2.39 23.53 -14.04
N ALA A 234 -1.32 22.96 -13.49
CA ALA A 234 -0.29 23.70 -12.78
C ALA A 234 0.35 24.81 -13.65
N ARG A 235 0.69 24.48 -14.91
CA ARG A 235 1.21 25.47 -15.88
C ARG A 235 0.23 26.60 -16.17
N ARG A 236 -1.08 26.32 -16.21
CA ARG A 236 -2.11 27.36 -16.39
C ARG A 236 -2.16 28.28 -15.18
N PHE A 237 -2.15 27.73 -13.96
CA PHE A 237 -2.13 28.53 -12.74
C PHE A 237 -0.87 29.42 -12.62
N GLU A 238 0.30 28.90 -12.97
CA GLU A 238 1.53 29.70 -13.00
C GLU A 238 1.47 30.84 -14.01
N LYS A 239 0.93 30.58 -15.21
CA LYS A 239 0.71 31.63 -16.22
C LYS A 239 -0.24 32.70 -15.68
N SER A 240 -1.40 32.31 -15.12
CA SER A 240 -2.36 33.26 -14.53
C SER A 240 -1.73 34.13 -13.45
N ARG A 241 -0.95 33.55 -12.52
CA ARG A 241 -0.23 34.30 -11.47
C ARG A 241 0.80 35.29 -12.04
N LYS A 242 1.52 34.91 -13.11
CA LYS A 242 2.47 35.81 -13.77
C LYS A 242 1.76 36.96 -14.49
N THR A 243 0.62 36.71 -15.13
CA THR A 243 -0.19 37.79 -15.71
C THR A 243 -0.75 38.73 -14.66
N GLU A 244 -1.26 38.24 -13.53
CA GLU A 244 -1.78 39.07 -12.43
C GLU A 244 -0.68 39.85 -11.69
N GLY A 245 0.53 39.30 -11.58
CA GLY A 245 1.70 40.01 -11.05
C GLY A 245 2.18 41.12 -12.00
N ALA A 246 2.19 40.85 -13.30
CA ALA A 246 2.59 41.83 -14.32
C ALA A 246 1.60 43.00 -14.44
N THR A 247 0.29 42.78 -14.24
CA THR A 247 -0.68 43.88 -14.17
C THR A 247 -0.49 44.75 -12.93
N LYS A 248 -0.07 44.20 -11.79
CA LYS A 248 0.25 44.99 -10.59
C LYS A 248 1.54 45.79 -10.71
N ASP A 249 2.58 45.26 -11.35
CA ASP A 249 3.84 45.99 -11.62
C ASP A 249 3.73 47.00 -12.78
N GLY A 250 2.78 46.81 -13.70
CA GLY A 250 2.44 47.79 -14.72
C GLY A 250 1.72 49.01 -14.14
N MET A 251 0.81 48.79 -13.18
CA MET A 251 0.04 49.85 -12.52
C MET A 251 0.91 50.75 -11.62
N THR A 252 1.95 50.20 -10.99
CA THR A 252 2.89 50.99 -10.16
C THR A 252 3.88 51.83 -10.96
N ARG A 253 4.07 51.58 -12.26
CA ARG A 253 4.95 52.38 -13.13
C ARG A 253 4.23 53.53 -13.85
N GLU A 254 2.94 53.39 -14.15
CA GLU A 254 2.17 54.47 -14.79
C GLU A 254 1.73 55.58 -13.80
N ASP A 255 1.64 55.28 -12.50
CA ASP A 255 1.25 56.28 -11.47
C ASP A 255 2.41 57.19 -10.99
N VAL A 256 3.65 56.99 -11.44
CA VAL A 256 4.82 57.79 -10.99
C VAL A 256 5.22 58.91 -11.97
N GLN A 257 4.62 59.00 -13.16
CA GLN A 257 4.97 60.04 -14.16
C GLN A 257 3.90 61.12 -14.43
N GLY A 258 2.76 61.11 -13.73
CA GLY A 258 1.64 62.03 -14.01
C GLY A 258 1.38 63.16 -13.01
N GLY A 259 2.23 63.37 -12.00
CA GLY A 259 1.86 64.15 -10.82
C GLY A 259 2.81 65.27 -10.40
N SER A 260 3.20 66.19 -11.30
CA SER A 260 3.84 67.44 -10.84
C SER A 260 3.73 68.61 -11.82
N GLU A 261 2.52 69.13 -12.09
CA GLU A 261 2.38 70.53 -12.50
C GLU A 261 1.15 71.20 -11.86
N GLY A 262 1.41 72.20 -11.02
CA GLY A 262 0.77 73.49 -11.21
C GLY A 262 -0.45 73.87 -10.38
N PHE A 263 -0.40 73.73 -9.04
CA PHE A 263 -1.32 74.46 -8.16
C PHE A 263 -0.83 75.91 -7.97
N ALA A 264 -1.35 76.86 -8.74
CA ALA A 264 -1.15 78.29 -8.45
C ALA A 264 -2.33 79.18 -8.90
N ARG A 265 -3.04 79.68 -7.89
CA ARG A 265 -3.76 80.97 -7.80
C ARG A 265 -4.92 81.22 -8.78
N LYS A 266 -6.13 81.34 -8.22
CA LYS A 266 -7.01 82.49 -8.47
C LYS A 266 -7.79 82.87 -7.21
N LYS A 267 -7.63 84.14 -6.84
CA LYS A 267 -8.34 84.88 -5.78
C LYS A 267 -9.25 85.88 -6.51
N ALA A 268 -10.56 85.83 -6.28
CA ALA A 268 -11.56 86.87 -6.59
C ALA A 268 -12.88 86.43 -5.91
N ILE A 269 -13.24 86.96 -4.73
CA ILE A 269 -14.13 88.11 -4.51
C ILE A 269 -15.52 87.90 -5.16
N SER A 270 -16.56 87.58 -4.37
CA SER A 270 -17.60 88.53 -3.90
C SER A 270 -18.80 87.79 -3.32
N GLU A 271 -19.24 88.28 -2.15
CA GLU A 271 -20.52 88.08 -1.44
C GLU A 271 -20.78 86.74 -0.72
#